data_AF-A0A8T6ND67-F1
#
_entry.id   AF-A0A8T6ND67-F1
#
_cell.length_a   1.000
_cell.length_b   1.000
_cell.length_c   1.000
_cell.angle_alpha   90.00
_cell.angle_beta   90.00
_cell.angle_gamma   90.00
#
_symmetry.space_group_name_H-M   'P 1'
#
loop_
_entity.id
_entity.type
_entity.pdbx_description
1 polymer ?
#
loop_
_entity_poly.entity_id
_entity_poly.type
_entity_poly.pdbx_seq_one_letter_code
_entity_poly.pdbx_strand_id
1 'polypeptide(L)'
;MVDMMHVIFCDGNAKRISWSIKTDQNTTEQFREQAEIYVDQVSNIQATYIALHVAIFWGIGVFIIKNGDTIKIKLESDEMIRHLSTDHVTTDRLAEDKKKFINM
;
A
#
# COMPACT_ATOMS: atom_id res chain seq x y z
N MET A 1 20.63 11.99 -10.23
CA MET A 1 19.86 10.82 -9.73
C MET A 1 18.98 10.42 -10.89
N VAL A 2 18.92 9.13 -11.25
CA VAL A 2 17.99 8.69 -12.30
C VAL A 2 16.72 8.30 -11.56
N ASP A 3 15.63 9.03 -11.80
CA ASP A 3 14.33 8.73 -11.21
C ASP A 3 13.89 7.34 -11.71
N MET A 4 13.69 6.39 -10.81
CA MET A 4 13.25 5.05 -11.16
C MET A 4 11.74 4.91 -10.97
N MET A 5 11.10 4.17 -11.88
CA MET A 5 9.69 3.86 -11.77
C MET A 5 9.49 2.51 -11.09
N HIS A 6 8.70 2.51 -10.02
CA HIS A 6 8.28 1.30 -9.33
C HIS A 6 6.79 1.08 -9.52
N VAL A 7 6.38 -0.18 -9.63
CA VAL A 7 4.95 -0.56 -9.61
C VAL A 7 4.68 -1.35 -8.34
N ILE A 8 3.78 -0.84 -7.50
CA ILE A 8 3.33 -1.54 -6.30
C ILE A 8 1.99 -2.18 -6.57
N PHE A 9 1.87 -3.46 -6.21
CA PHE A 9 0.59 -4.15 -6.07
C PHE A 9 0.38 -4.53 -4.62
N CYS A 10 -0.84 -4.36 -4.12
CA CYS A 10 -1.20 -4.68 -2.74
C CYS A 10 -2.52 -5.41 -2.69
N ASP A 11 -2.61 -6.38 -1.80
CA ASP A 11 -3.84 -7.09 -1.48
C ASP A 11 -3.88 -7.43 0.01
N GLY A 12 -5.09 -7.57 0.55
CA GLY A 12 -5.29 -7.82 1.95
C GLY A 12 -6.67 -8.39 2.27
N ASN A 13 -6.72 -9.19 3.31
CA ASN A 13 -7.94 -9.65 3.94
C ASN A 13 -7.81 -9.65 5.46
N ALA A 14 -8.87 -10.10 6.13
CA ALA A 14 -8.96 -10.22 7.59
C ALA A 14 -7.82 -11.02 8.25
N LYS A 15 -7.05 -11.83 7.51
CA LYS A 15 -6.00 -12.72 8.04
C LYS A 15 -4.60 -12.36 7.57
N ARG A 16 -4.46 -11.77 6.39
CA ARG A 16 -3.16 -11.54 5.73
C ARG A 16 -3.16 -10.25 4.93
N ILE A 17 -1.98 -9.63 4.87
CA ILE A 17 -1.63 -8.62 3.88
C ILE A 17 -0.49 -9.13 3.00
N SER A 18 -0.46 -8.68 1.75
CA SER A 18 0.61 -8.98 0.81
C SER A 18 0.87 -7.81 -0.13
N TRP A 19 2.11 -7.71 -0.58
CA TRP A 19 2.53 -6.70 -1.54
C TRP A 19 3.62 -7.21 -2.46
N SER A 20 3.67 -6.64 -3.66
CA SER A 20 4.79 -6.78 -4.57
C SER A 20 5.28 -5.41 -5.04
N ILE A 21 6.60 -5.27 -5.14
CA ILE A 21 7.26 -4.08 -5.68
C ILE A 21 8.03 -4.53 -6.92
N LYS A 22 7.57 -4.08 -8.08
CA LYS A 22 8.21 -4.32 -9.36
C LYS A 22 9.05 -3.11 -9.76
N THR A 23 10.31 -3.40 -10.07
CA THR A 23 11.30 -2.51 -10.68
C THR A 23 11.54 -2.95 -12.12
N ASP A 24 12.37 -2.23 -12.87
CA ASP A 24 12.76 -2.64 -14.22
C ASP A 24 13.55 -3.95 -14.24
N GLN A 25 14.31 -4.24 -13.16
CA GLN A 25 15.19 -5.41 -13.10
C GLN A 25 14.56 -6.60 -12.38
N ASN A 26 13.70 -6.35 -11.39
CA ASN A 26 13.24 -7.40 -10.49
C ASN A 26 11.83 -7.12 -9.92
N THR A 27 11.14 -8.17 -9.51
CA THR A 27 9.94 -8.10 -8.68
C THR A 27 10.24 -8.71 -7.32
N THR A 28 9.94 -7.98 -6.24
CA THR A 28 10.05 -8.51 -4.88
C THR A 28 8.67 -8.63 -4.27
N GLU A 29 8.36 -9.81 -3.76
CA GLU A 29 7.06 -10.13 -3.17
C GLU A 29 7.22 -10.43 -1.68
N GLN A 30 6.24 -9.99 -0.89
CA GLN A 30 6.19 -10.23 0.56
C GLN A 30 4.74 -10.38 1.01
N PHE A 31 4.56 -11.08 2.12
CA PHE A 31 3.30 -11.13 2.84
C PHE A 31 3.54 -11.15 4.34
N ARG A 32 2.53 -10.77 5.12
CA ARG A 32 2.50 -10.89 6.57
C ARG A 32 1.11 -11.33 7.00
N GLU A 33 1.06 -12.18 8.02
CA GLU A 33 -0.18 -12.39 8.75
C GLU A 33 -0.56 -11.10 9.48
N GLN A 34 -1.85 -10.86 9.63
CA GLN A 34 -2.33 -9.73 10.42
C GLN A 34 -1.85 -9.90 11.86
N ALA A 35 -1.44 -8.79 12.49
CA ALA A 35 -1.19 -8.81 13.93
C ALA A 35 -2.49 -9.20 14.66
N GLU A 36 -2.39 -9.86 15.81
CA GLU A 36 -3.55 -10.39 16.55
C GLU A 36 -4.67 -9.35 16.75
N ILE A 37 -4.30 -8.08 16.97
CA ILE A 37 -5.25 -6.97 17.15
C ILE A 37 -6.06 -6.62 15.89
N TYR A 38 -5.63 -7.08 14.71
CA TYR A 38 -6.28 -6.83 13.42
C TYR A 38 -6.90 -8.10 12.81
N VAL A 39 -6.58 -9.29 13.29
CA VAL A 39 -7.15 -10.55 12.79
C VAL A 39 -8.67 -10.54 12.96
N ASP A 40 -9.40 -10.72 11.86
CA ASP A 40 -10.87 -10.67 11.82
C ASP A 40 -11.51 -9.36 12.33
N GLN A 41 -10.71 -8.29 12.48
CA GLN A 41 -11.16 -6.96 12.90
C GLN A 41 -11.22 -5.94 11.76
N VAL A 42 -10.52 -6.20 10.65
CA VAL A 42 -10.45 -5.31 9.49
C VAL A 42 -11.15 -5.92 8.28
N SER A 43 -11.85 -5.07 7.53
CA SER A 43 -12.40 -5.46 6.23
C SER A 43 -11.28 -5.67 5.20
N ASN A 44 -11.57 -6.33 4.08
CA ASN A 44 -10.59 -6.54 3.02
C ASN A 44 -10.05 -5.21 2.46
N ILE A 45 -10.91 -4.20 2.26
CA ILE A 45 -10.45 -2.89 1.77
C ILE A 45 -9.51 -2.21 2.79
N GLN A 46 -9.82 -2.28 4.08
CA GLN A 46 -8.94 -1.78 5.14
C GLN A 46 -7.61 -2.55 5.21
N ALA A 47 -7.65 -3.87 5.06
CA ALA A 47 -6.45 -4.69 4.96
C ALA A 47 -5.59 -4.30 3.75
N THR A 48 -6.19 -3.96 2.61
CA THR A 48 -5.47 -3.46 1.44
C THR A 48 -4.85 -2.06 1.68
N TYR A 49 -5.52 -1.16 2.41
CA TYR A 49 -4.89 0.09 2.88
C TYR A 49 -3.68 -0.18 3.79
N ILE A 50 -3.78 -1.15 4.70
CA ILE A 50 -2.65 -1.58 5.53
C ILE A 50 -1.52 -2.13 4.66
N ALA A 51 -1.83 -3.01 3.71
CA ALA A 51 -0.88 -3.60 2.79
C ALA A 51 -0.11 -2.52 2.00
N LEU A 52 -0.79 -1.50 1.48
CA LEU A 52 -0.18 -0.38 0.77
C LEU A 52 0.77 0.43 1.66
N HIS A 53 0.32 0.78 2.87
CA HIS A 53 1.15 1.49 3.83
C HIS A 53 2.42 0.70 4.18
N VAL A 54 2.27 -0.60 4.45
CA VAL A 54 3.40 -1.50 4.75
C VAL A 54 4.32 -1.65 3.54
N ALA A 55 3.80 -1.77 2.32
CA ALA A 55 4.59 -1.89 1.10
C ALA A 55 5.53 -0.68 0.90
N ILE A 56 5.00 0.53 1.08
CA ILE A 56 5.79 1.77 0.98
C ILE A 56 6.84 1.83 2.08
N PHE A 57 6.43 1.66 3.34
CA PHE A 57 7.34 1.76 4.49
C PHE A 57 8.46 0.71 4.44
N TRP A 58 8.11 -0.54 4.14
CA TRP A 58 9.06 -1.63 3.99
C TRP A 58 9.97 -1.40 2.79
N GLY A 59 9.42 -1.02 1.63
CA GLY A 59 10.19 -0.76 0.41
C GLY A 59 11.24 0.34 0.57
N ILE A 60 10.94 1.38 1.35
CA ILE A 60 11.91 2.39 1.79
C ILE A 60 12.95 1.77 2.73
N GLY A 61 12.50 1.03 3.75
CA GLY A 61 13.37 0.42 4.77
C GLY A 61 14.37 -0.60 4.22
N VAL A 62 14.05 -1.28 3.12
CA VAL A 62 14.97 -2.20 2.43
C VAL A 62 15.65 -1.59 1.20
N PHE A 63 15.56 -0.26 1.04
CA PHE A 63 16.22 0.51 -0.03
C PHE A 63 15.82 0.13 -1.47
N ILE A 64 14.64 -0.47 -1.66
CA ILE A 64 14.06 -0.69 -3.00
C ILE A 64 13.54 0.63 -3.56
N ILE A 65 12.83 1.39 -2.72
CA ILE A 65 12.29 2.71 -3.03
C ILE A 65 13.20 3.76 -2.39
N LYS A 66 13.63 4.74 -3.18
CA LYS A 66 14.54 5.82 -2.73
C LYS A 66 13.92 7.19 -2.98
N ASN A 67 14.49 8.19 -2.33
CA ASN A 67 14.09 9.57 -2.54
C ASN A 67 14.23 9.97 -4.02
N GLY A 68 13.18 10.57 -4.59
CA GLY A 68 13.11 10.93 -6.01
C GLY A 68 12.50 9.87 -6.92
N ASP A 69 12.32 8.63 -6.44
CA ASP A 69 11.67 7.59 -7.24
C ASP A 69 10.18 7.88 -7.43
N THR A 70 9.64 7.43 -8.57
CA THR A 70 8.22 7.51 -8.87
C THR A 70 7.55 6.16 -8.62
N ILE A 71 6.43 6.17 -7.91
CA ILE A 71 5.68 4.95 -7.59
C ILE A 71 4.33 4.99 -8.31
N LYS A 72 4.04 3.94 -9.08
CA LYS A 72 2.70 3.65 -9.59
C LYS A 72 2.04 2.59 -8.73
N ILE A 73 0.94 2.96 -8.07
CA ILE A 73 0.17 2.03 -7.25
C ILE A 73 -0.93 1.41 -8.12
N LYS A 74 -1.03 0.07 -8.12
CA LYS A 74 -2.09 -0.69 -8.78
C LYS A 74 -2.95 -1.39 -7.73
N LEU A 75 -4.26 -1.14 -7.82
CA LEU A 75 -5.27 -1.62 -6.88
C LEU A 75 -6.44 -2.18 -7.68
N GLU A 76 -7.16 -3.14 -7.11
CA GLU A 76 -8.38 -3.69 -7.72
C GLU A 76 -9.65 -2.95 -7.29
N SER A 77 -9.62 -2.28 -6.15
CA SER A 77 -10.79 -1.57 -5.60
C SER A 77 -10.94 -0.18 -6.23
N ASP A 78 -11.98 0.00 -7.05
CA ASP A 78 -12.37 1.30 -7.61
C ASP A 78 -12.65 2.35 -6.52
N GLU A 79 -13.24 1.92 -5.40
CA GLU A 79 -13.47 2.78 -4.25
C GLU A 79 -12.17 3.33 -3.69
N MET A 80 -11.18 2.45 -3.47
CA MET A 80 -9.86 2.83 -2.96
C MET A 80 -9.11 3.71 -3.97
N ILE A 81 -9.18 3.38 -5.26
CA ILE A 81 -8.59 4.21 -6.34
C ILE A 81 -9.20 5.60 -6.31
N ARG A 82 -10.52 5.72 -6.28
CA ARG A 82 -11.21 7.01 -6.24
C ARG A 82 -10.83 7.78 -4.99
N HIS A 83 -10.79 7.12 -3.84
CA HIS A 83 -10.43 7.75 -2.58
C HIS A 83 -8.98 8.29 -2.59
N LEU A 84 -8.02 7.52 -3.08
CA LEU A 84 -6.60 7.92 -3.13
C LEU A 84 -6.27 8.94 -4.24
N SER A 85 -7.01 8.93 -5.35
CA SER A 85 -6.72 9.78 -6.52
C SER A 85 -7.49 11.11 -6.54
N THR A 86 -8.34 11.37 -5.55
CA THR A 86 -9.17 12.58 -5.48
C THR A 86 -9.12 13.20 -4.09
N ASP A 87 -9.67 14.39 -3.90
CA ASP A 87 -9.83 15.02 -2.57
C ASP A 87 -11.04 14.48 -1.78
N HIS A 88 -11.67 13.39 -2.26
CA HIS A 88 -12.79 12.77 -1.57
C HIS A 88 -12.38 12.27 -0.17
N VAL A 89 -13.26 12.44 0.80
CA VAL A 89 -13.09 12.01 2.20
C VAL A 89 -14.09 10.89 2.48
N THR A 90 -13.63 9.83 3.14
CA THR A 90 -14.44 8.73 3.64
C THR A 90 -14.66 8.82 5.15
N THR A 91 -15.72 8.18 5.65
CA THR A 91 -15.97 8.03 7.09
C THR A 91 -15.08 6.96 7.73
N ASP A 92 -14.41 6.13 6.93
CA ASP A 92 -13.44 5.15 7.42
C ASP A 92 -12.15 5.84 7.87
N ARG A 93 -11.99 5.96 9.18
CA ARG A 93 -10.82 6.61 9.80
C ARG A 93 -9.50 5.93 9.42
N LEU A 94 -9.47 4.61 9.27
CA LEU A 94 -8.25 3.89 8.91
C LEU A 94 -7.83 4.28 7.50
N ALA A 95 -8.77 4.27 6.55
CA ALA A 95 -8.51 4.66 5.17
C ALA A 95 -8.03 6.12 5.08
N GLU A 96 -8.69 7.03 5.80
CA GLU A 96 -8.29 8.46 5.88
C GLU A 96 -6.88 8.65 6.41
N ASP A 97 -6.54 7.99 7.51
CA ASP A 97 -5.21 8.11 8.12
C ASP A 97 -4.12 7.52 7.21
N LYS A 98 -4.42 6.45 6.45
CA LYS A 98 -3.49 5.92 5.45
C LYS A 98 -3.32 6.84 4.24
N LYS A 99 -4.39 7.49 3.76
CA LYS A 99 -4.29 8.49 2.69
C LYS A 99 -3.45 9.70 3.11
N LYS A 100 -3.67 10.23 4.32
CA LYS A 100 -2.85 11.32 4.87
C LYS A 100 -1.38 10.96 4.86
N PHE A 101 -1.02 9.74 5.28
CA PHE A 101 0.37 9.27 5.22
C PHE A 101 0.97 9.30 3.81
N ILE A 102 0.21 8.91 2.79
CA ILE A 102 0.68 8.87 1.39
C ILE A 102 0.86 10.29 0.84
N ASN A 103 0.06 11.25 1.29
CA ASN A 103 0.08 12.64 0.82
C ASN A 103 1.04 13.56 1.58
N MET A 104 1.77 13.06 2.60
CA MET A 104 2.75 13.84 3.37
C MET A 104 4.02 14.15 2.58
#